data_AF-D5E4S2-F1
#
_entry.id   AF-D5E4S2-F1
#
_cell.length_a   1.000
_cell.length_b   1.000
_cell.length_c   1.000
_cell.angle_alpha   90.00
_cell.angle_beta   90.00
_cell.angle_gamma   90.00
#
_symmetry.space_group_name_H-M   'P 1'
#
loop_
_entity.id
_entity.type
_entity.pdbx_description
1 polymer ?
#
loop_
_entity_poly.entity_id
_entity_poly.type
_entity_poly.pdbx_seq_one_letter_code
_entity_poly.pdbx_strand_id
1 'polypeptide(L)' 'MYKYKAKLVASQEIIANANSLEELEGLIKGFRRGQKRGEHTRANEKIEIIHIERNNLEGKKSSKEEVLKIV' A
#
# COMPACT_ATOMS: atom_id res chain seq x y z
N MET A 1 -1.27 4.89 13.56
CA MET A 1 -0.38 4.09 12.70
C MET A 1 -1.27 3.31 11.75
N TYR A 2 -1.03 3.41 10.45
CA TYR A 2 -1.83 2.70 9.45
C TYR A 2 -1.57 1.21 9.50
N LYS A 3 -2.62 0.40 9.35
CA LYS A 3 -2.53 -1.07 9.36
C LYS A 3 -2.13 -1.63 8.00
N TYR A 4 -2.35 -0.89 6.92
CA TYR A 4 -2.04 -1.35 5.57
C TYR A 4 -1.37 -0.23 4.77
N LYS A 5 -0.45 -0.63 3.89
CA LYS A 5 0.17 0.26 2.92
C LYS A 5 0.19 -0.38 1.54
N ALA A 6 0.08 0.44 0.52
CA ALA A 6 0.25 0.06 -0.87
C ALA A 6 1.51 0.72 -1.41
N LYS A 7 2.40 -0.04 -2.03
CA LYS A 7 3.63 0.48 -2.64
C LYS A 7 3.80 -0.01 -4.06
N LEU A 8 4.49 0.78 -4.88
CA LEU A 8 4.89 0.35 -6.22
C LEU A 8 6.04 -0.65 -6.13
N VAL A 9 5.96 -1.76 -6.87
CA VAL A 9 7.03 -2.78 -6.88
C VAL A 9 8.34 -2.19 -7.40
N ALA A 10 8.27 -1.38 -8.46
CA ALA A 10 9.45 -0.88 -9.17
C ALA A 10 10.16 0.24 -8.39
N SER A 11 9.44 1.26 -7.94
CA SER A 11 10.02 2.40 -7.23
C SER A 11 10.04 2.26 -5.71
N GLN A 12 9.36 1.25 -5.15
CA GLN A 12 9.12 1.10 -3.70
C GLN A 12 8.40 2.30 -3.07
N GLU A 13 7.81 3.19 -3.89
CA GLU A 13 7.09 4.37 -3.43
C GLU A 13 5.73 3.99 -2.84
N ILE A 14 5.40 4.56 -1.69
CA ILE A 14 4.12 4.35 -1.02
C ILE A 14 3.07 5.24 -1.68
N ILE A 15 2.07 4.63 -2.31
CA ILE A 15 1.01 5.34 -3.03
C ILE A 15 -0.25 5.53 -2.19
N ALA A 16 -0.46 4.69 -1.17
CA ALA A 16 -1.61 4.76 -0.29
C ALA A 16 -1.32 4.11 1.07
N ASN A 17 -1.92 4.64 2.12
CA ASN A 17 -1.93 4.05 3.46
C ASN A 17 -3.37 4.04 3.98
N ALA A 18 -3.77 2.97 4.65
CA ALA A 18 -5.14 2.81 5.14
C ALA A 18 -5.19 1.98 6.42
N ASN A 19 -6.32 2.04 7.13
CA ASN A 19 -6.54 1.20 8.32
C ASN A 19 -7.34 -0.07 8.02
N SER A 20 -7.92 -0.15 6.82
CA SER A 20 -8.65 -1.31 6.31
C SER A 20 -8.21 -1.66 4.89
N LEU A 21 -8.38 -2.93 4.49
CA LEU A 21 -8.09 -3.37 3.11
C LEU A 21 -9.02 -2.73 2.09
N GLU A 22 -10.31 -2.61 2.41
CA GLU A 22 -11.31 -2.04 1.50
C GLU A 22 -11.01 -0.58 1.15
N GLU A 23 -10.64 0.22 2.16
CA GLU A 23 -10.20 1.61 1.96
C GLU A 23 -8.94 1.66 1.09
N LEU A 24 -7.96 0.79 1.35
CA LEU A 24 -6.74 0.72 0.56
C LEU A 24 -7.02 0.38 -0.91
N GLU A 25 -7.90 -0.58 -1.18
CA GLU A 25 -8.30 -0.94 -2.54
C GLU A 25 -9.02 0.21 -3.24
N GLY A 26 -9.86 0.97 -2.53
CA GLY A 26 -10.47 2.20 -3.03
C GLY A 26 -9.41 3.23 -3.45
N LEU A 27 -8.40 3.46 -2.62
CA LEU A 27 -7.29 4.37 -2.91
C LEU A 27 -6.44 3.88 -4.09
N ILE A 28 -6.16 2.58 -4.20
CA ILE A 28 -5.44 1.99 -5.34
C ILE A 28 -6.23 2.19 -6.65
N LYS A 29 -7.55 1.97 -6.61
CA LYS A 29 -8.42 2.27 -7.77
C LYS A 29 -8.40 3.75 -8.14
N GLY A 30 -8.38 4.63 -7.13
CA GLY A 30 -8.21 6.07 -7.29
C GLY A 30 -6.91 6.43 -8.00
N PHE A 31 -5.78 5.89 -7.51
CA PHE A 31 -4.46 6.05 -8.13
C PHE A 31 -4.46 5.60 -9.60
N ARG A 32 -4.99 4.40 -9.90
CA ARG A 32 -5.08 3.95 -11.31
C ARG A 32 -5.95 4.86 -12.18
N ARG A 33 -6.96 5.53 -11.61
CA ARG A 33 -7.77 6.53 -12.32
C ARG A 33 -7.05 7.87 -12.47
N GLY A 34 -6.17 8.25 -11.54
CA GLY A 34 -5.33 9.45 -11.63
C GLY A 34 -4.49 9.47 -12.91
N GLN A 35 -4.02 8.31 -13.37
CA GLN A 35 -3.36 8.20 -14.67
C GLN A 35 -4.26 8.61 -15.84
N LYS A 36 -5.54 8.22 -15.84
CA LYS A 36 -6.49 8.63 -16.91
C LYS A 36 -6.73 10.13 -16.91
N ARG A 37 -6.48 10.81 -15.78
CA ARG A 37 -6.56 12.27 -15.63
C ARG A 37 -5.24 12.98 -15.92
N GLY A 38 -4.17 12.23 -16.20
CA GLY A 38 -2.84 12.79 -16.48
C GLY A 38 -2.00 13.13 -15.24
N GLU A 39 -2.40 12.67 -14.04
CA GLU A 39 -1.69 12.97 -12.79
C GLU A 39 -0.33 12.23 -12.68
N HIS A 40 -0.21 11.06 -13.29
CA HIS A 40 1.04 10.29 -13.42
C HIS A 40 0.93 9.28 -14.56
N THR A 41 2.04 8.70 -15.02
CA THR A 41 2.08 7.70 -16.10
C THR A 41 2.12 6.25 -15.62
N ARG A 42 2.13 6.05 -14.30
CA ARG A 42 2.43 4.77 -13.62
C ARG A 42 1.23 3.81 -13.48
N ALA A 43 0.32 3.79 -14.45
CA ALA A 43 -0.89 2.95 -14.37
C ALA A 43 -0.63 1.43 -14.42
N ASN A 44 0.43 1.03 -15.12
CA ASN A 44 0.76 -0.38 -15.37
C ASN A 44 1.77 -0.95 -14.36
N GLU A 45 2.22 -0.15 -13.40
CA GLU A 45 3.09 -0.65 -12.36
C GLU A 45 2.35 -1.60 -11.43
N LYS A 46 3.05 -2.66 -11.02
CA LYS A 46 2.55 -3.60 -10.02
C LYS A 46 2.56 -2.92 -8.65
N ILE A 47 1.52 -3.15 -7.88
CA ILE A 47 1.31 -2.57 -6.55
C ILE A 47 1.32 -3.70 -5.52
N GLU A 48 2.21 -3.62 -4.53
CA GLU A 48 2.21 -4.53 -3.40
C GLU A 48 1.36 -3.96 -2.26
N ILE A 49 0.45 -4.78 -1.75
CA ILE A 49 -0.33 -4.51 -0.55
C ILE A 49 0.39 -5.18 0.63
N ILE A 50 0.75 -4.38 1.62
CA ILE A 50 1.47 -4.80 2.81
C ILE A 50 0.60 -4.55 4.04
N HIS A 51 0.44 -5.58 4.87
CA HIS A 51 -0.08 -5.45 6.21
C HIS A 51 1.06 -5.10 7.18
N ILE A 52 0.84 -4.09 7.99
CA ILE A 52 1.75 -3.67 9.04
C ILE A 52 1.14 -4.17 10.36
N GLU A 53 1.65 -5.30 10.83
CA GLU A 53 1.26 -5.84 12.12
C GLU A 53 2.12 -5.24 13.23
N ARG A 54 1.45 -4.77 14.28
CA ARG A 54 2.11 -4.36 15.51
C ARG A 54 2.31 -5.60 16.36
N ASN A 55 3.53 -6.10 16.40
CA ASN A 55 3.87 -7.21 17.29
C ASN A 55 3.91 -6.68 18.73
N ASN A 56 2.81 -6.83 19.47
CA ASN A 56 2.70 -6.34 20.85
C ASN A 56 3.63 -7.09 21.83
N LEU A 57 4.27 -8.20 21.39
CA LEU A 57 5.16 -9.02 22.21
C LEU A 57 6.63 -8.55 22.23
N GLU A 58 7.10 -7.80 21.22
CA GLU A 58 8.56 -7.54 21.03
C GLU A 58 9.07 -6.11 21.33
N GLY A 59 8.28 -5.23 21.96
CA GLY A 59 8.77 -3.92 22.38
C GLY A 59 9.30 -3.04 21.22
N LYS A 60 10.43 -2.32 21.39
CA LYS A 60 10.91 -1.24 20.47
C LYS A 60 11.17 -1.64 18.99
N LYS A 61 11.10 -2.93 18.61
CA LYS A 61 11.22 -3.41 17.21
C LYS A 61 9.88 -3.90 16.62
N SER A 62 8.76 -3.32 17.07
CA SER A 62 7.38 -3.80 16.88
C SER A 62 6.72 -3.38 15.56
N SER A 63 7.30 -3.74 14.42
CA SER A 63 6.60 -3.61 13.14
C SER A 63 7.02 -4.73 12.22
N LYS A 64 6.15 -5.72 12.07
CA LYS A 64 6.31 -6.78 11.07
C LYS A 64 5.50 -6.37 9.84
N GLU A 65 6.18 -6.31 8.70
CA GLU A 65 5.56 -6.02 7.43
C GLU A 65 5.37 -7.32 6.65
N GLU A 66 4.13 -7.64 6.32
CA GLU A 66 3.78 -8.84 5.56
C GLU A 66 3.12 -8.45 4.24
N VAL A 67 3.68 -8.95 3.13
CA VAL A 67 3.10 -8.74 1.80
C VAL A 67 1.89 -9.64 1.66
N LEU A 68 0.69 -9.06 1.59
CA LEU A 68 -0.55 -9.82 1.45
C LEU A 68 -0.83 -10.18 -0.01
N LYS A 69 -0.56 -9.25 -0.93
CA LYS A 69 -0.95 -9.39 -2.34
C LYS A 69 -0.16 -8.46 -3.24
N ILE A 70 0.07 -8.88 -4.49
CA ILE A 70 0.61 -8.04 -5.56
C ILE A 70 -0.48 -7.90 -6.63
N VAL A 71 -0.78 -6.67 -7.05
CA VAL A 71 -1.90 -6.29 -7.95
C VAL A 71 -1.39 -5.50 -9.14
#